data_AF-A0A367LXL2-F1
#
_entry.id   AF-A0A367LXL2-F1
#
_cell.length_a   1.000
_cell.length_b   1.000
_cell.length_c   1.000
_cell.angle_alpha   90.00
_cell.angle_beta   90.00
_cell.angle_gamma   90.00
#
_symmetry.space_group_name_H-M   'P 1'
#
loop_
_entity.id
_entity.type
_entity.pdbx_description
1 polymer ?
#
loop_
_entity_poly.entity_id
_entity_poly.type
_entity_poly.pdbx_seq_one_letter_code
_entity_poly.pdbx_strand_id
1 'polypeptide(L)'
;TAPRGAARLGLVGALAFDLSAACTGFVYGLASVGSLISAGLADSALLVGVDTFSHTLDPADRSTRALFGDGAGAVVLRAGDAEEEGALRAFDLGSDGHQFDLLMTPAVSRAERSSGQASNSCRMDGQAVCGLSLIPISVPPR
;
A
#
# COMPACT_ATOMS: atom_id res chain seq x y z
N THR A 1 -2.23 -12.39 -1.18
CA THR A 1 -0.76 -12.42 -1.16
C THR A 1 -0.24 -12.57 -2.57
N ALA A 2 0.84 -11.88 -2.88
CA ALA A 2 1.46 -11.84 -4.19
C ALA A 2 1.87 -13.24 -4.71
N PRO A 3 2.46 -14.16 -3.92
CA PRO A 3 2.79 -15.50 -4.41
C PRO A 3 1.58 -16.29 -4.94
N ARG A 4 0.42 -16.17 -4.26
CA ARG A 4 -0.82 -16.81 -4.70
C ARG A 4 -1.35 -16.19 -5.99
N GLY A 5 -1.21 -14.87 -6.14
CA GLY A 5 -1.55 -14.14 -7.37
C GLY A 5 -0.68 -14.60 -8.55
N ALA A 6 0.64 -14.61 -8.36
CA ALA A 6 1.61 -15.06 -9.36
C ALA A 6 1.31 -16.49 -9.84
N ALA A 7 1.06 -17.43 -8.92
CA ALA A 7 0.70 -18.81 -9.27
C ALA A 7 -0.57 -18.90 -10.11
N ARG A 8 -1.62 -18.11 -9.78
CA ARG A 8 -2.88 -18.08 -10.55
C ARG A 8 -2.73 -17.48 -11.94
N LEU A 9 -1.76 -16.60 -12.13
CA LEU A 9 -1.41 -16.01 -13.43
C LEU A 9 -0.45 -16.89 -14.23
N GLY A 10 -0.05 -18.06 -13.71
CA GLY A 10 0.92 -18.95 -14.37
C GLY A 10 2.37 -18.49 -14.26
N LEU A 11 2.67 -17.48 -13.44
CA LEU A 11 4.01 -16.93 -13.22
C LEU A 11 4.79 -17.73 -12.17
N VAL A 12 4.93 -19.04 -12.41
CA VAL A 12 5.57 -19.96 -11.46
C VAL A 12 7.06 -19.66 -11.35
N GLY A 13 7.55 -19.47 -10.12
CA GLY A 13 8.96 -19.15 -9.84
C GLY A 13 9.29 -17.65 -9.89
N ALA A 14 8.31 -16.79 -10.20
CA ALA A 14 8.50 -15.34 -10.15
C ALA A 14 8.77 -14.86 -8.71
N LEU A 15 9.63 -13.85 -8.59
CA LEU A 15 9.79 -13.08 -7.35
C LEU A 15 8.45 -12.41 -7.02
N ALA A 16 7.89 -12.69 -5.84
CA ALA A 16 6.59 -12.17 -5.43
C ALA A 16 6.55 -11.91 -3.92
N PHE A 17 6.15 -10.69 -3.54
CA PHE A 17 5.98 -10.27 -2.14
C PHE A 17 4.85 -9.24 -2.02
N ASP A 18 4.26 -9.15 -0.82
CA ASP A 18 3.29 -8.10 -0.49
C ASP A 18 4.05 -6.92 0.13
N LEU A 19 3.68 -5.69 -0.24
CA LEU A 19 4.21 -4.45 0.34
C LEU A 19 3.10 -3.74 1.10
N SER A 20 3.38 -3.34 2.35
CA SER A 20 2.43 -2.61 3.18
C SER A 20 2.92 -1.18 3.41
N ALA A 21 2.18 -0.20 2.86
CA ALA A 21 2.36 1.23 3.13
C ALA A 21 1.04 1.99 2.99
N ALA A 22 -0.07 1.38 3.42
CA ALA A 22 -1.43 1.92 3.34
C ALA A 22 -1.72 2.59 1.98
N CYS A 23 -2.33 3.79 1.97
CA CYS A 23 -2.68 4.53 0.76
C CYS A 23 -1.46 4.93 -0.11
N THR A 24 -0.25 4.93 0.45
CA THR A 24 1.00 5.18 -0.30
C THR A 24 1.61 3.92 -0.90
N GLY A 25 0.97 2.76 -0.71
CA GLY A 25 1.45 1.45 -1.16
C GLY A 25 1.84 1.38 -2.62
N PHE A 26 1.09 2.05 -3.51
CA PHE A 26 1.41 2.03 -4.94
C PHE A 26 2.68 2.83 -5.27
N VAL A 27 2.89 3.99 -4.63
CA VAL A 27 4.11 4.80 -4.82
C VAL A 27 5.34 4.10 -4.25
N TYR A 28 5.24 3.54 -3.04
CA TYR A 28 6.29 2.70 -2.46
C TYR A 28 6.56 1.44 -3.29
N GLY A 29 5.51 0.86 -3.88
CA GLY A 29 5.59 -0.26 -4.80
C GLY A 29 6.37 0.09 -6.07
N LEU A 30 6.09 1.24 -6.69
CA LEU A 30 6.83 1.72 -7.86
C LEU A 30 8.32 1.92 -7.54
N ALA A 31 8.64 2.53 -6.39
CA ALA A 31 10.02 2.71 -5.96
C ALA A 31 10.73 1.38 -5.72
N SER A 32 10.06 0.44 -5.05
CA SER A 32 10.62 -0.88 -4.72
C SER A 32 10.86 -1.71 -5.97
N VAL A 33 9.83 -1.86 -6.81
CA VAL A 33 9.89 -2.67 -8.04
C VAL A 33 10.81 -2.03 -9.08
N GLY A 34 10.76 -0.70 -9.24
CA GLY A 34 11.69 0.04 -10.09
C GLY A 34 13.15 -0.18 -9.66
N SER A 35 13.43 -0.13 -8.35
CA SER A 35 14.77 -0.40 -7.82
C SER A 35 15.24 -1.84 -8.05
N LEU A 36 14.33 -2.83 -7.94
CA LEU A 36 14.65 -4.23 -8.25
C LEU A 36 15.04 -4.39 -9.74
N ILE A 37 14.32 -3.72 -10.64
CA ILE A 37 14.63 -3.74 -12.08
C ILE A 37 15.96 -3.03 -12.36
N SER A 38 16.15 -1.82 -11.83
CA SER A 38 17.40 -1.05 -12.01
C SER A 38 18.63 -1.76 -11.41
N ALA A 39 18.45 -2.57 -10.37
CA ALA A 39 19.51 -3.39 -9.78
C ALA A 39 19.78 -4.71 -10.54
N GLY A 40 19.03 -5.01 -11.60
CA GLY A 40 19.17 -6.24 -12.38
C GLY A 40 18.63 -7.49 -11.70
N LEU A 41 17.78 -7.35 -10.67
CA LEU A 41 17.13 -8.48 -9.98
C LEU A 41 15.89 -8.99 -10.72
N ALA A 42 15.36 -8.21 -11.66
CA ALA A 42 14.25 -8.58 -12.54
C ALA A 42 14.30 -7.75 -13.84
N ASP A 43 13.95 -8.35 -14.99
CA ASP A 43 13.85 -7.61 -16.26
C ASP A 43 12.47 -6.98 -16.46
N SER A 44 11.44 -7.55 -15.82
CA SER A 44 10.07 -7.04 -15.85
C SER A 44 9.34 -7.43 -14.57
N ALA A 45 8.32 -6.66 -14.22
CA ALA A 45 7.54 -6.88 -13.02
C ALA A 45 6.09 -6.40 -13.18
N LEU A 46 5.18 -7.11 -12.53
CA LEU A 46 3.77 -6.72 -12.39
C LEU A 46 3.57 -6.13 -10.99
N LEU A 47 3.28 -4.83 -10.92
CA LEU A 47 2.89 -4.17 -9.68
C LEU A 47 1.37 -4.04 -9.63
N VAL A 48 0.77 -4.57 -8.56
CA VAL A 48 -0.68 -4.51 -8.34
C VAL A 48 -0.95 -3.74 -7.04
N GLY A 49 -1.62 -2.60 -7.15
CA GLY A 49 -2.24 -1.92 -6.01
C GLY A 49 -3.64 -2.49 -5.81
N VAL A 50 -3.92 -3.06 -4.65
CA VAL A 50 -5.22 -3.66 -4.34
C VAL A 50 -5.56 -3.44 -2.88
N ASP A 51 -6.78 -3.00 -2.63
CA ASP A 51 -7.35 -2.88 -1.29
C ASP A 51 -8.79 -3.36 -1.29
N THR A 52 -9.15 -4.07 -0.23
CA THR A 52 -10.53 -4.52 0.04
C THR A 52 -10.96 -3.99 1.41
N PHE A 53 -10.94 -2.66 1.53
CA PHE A 53 -11.11 -1.95 2.79
C PHE A 53 -12.52 -2.10 3.37
N SER A 54 -13.52 -2.41 2.54
CA SER A 54 -14.92 -2.61 2.96
C SER A 54 -15.07 -3.69 4.04
N HIS A 55 -14.19 -4.71 4.05
CA HIS A 55 -14.17 -5.78 5.05
C HIS A 55 -13.73 -5.35 6.45
N THR A 56 -13.09 -4.18 6.56
CA THR A 56 -12.57 -3.64 7.81
C THR A 56 -13.34 -2.40 8.25
N LEU A 57 -14.51 -2.10 7.69
CA LEU A 57 -15.31 -0.95 8.12
C LEU A 57 -16.35 -1.35 9.16
N ASP A 58 -16.60 -0.47 10.14
CA ASP A 58 -17.76 -0.63 11.03
C ASP A 58 -19.05 -0.32 10.23
N PRO A 59 -20.00 -1.25 10.13
CA PRO A 59 -21.27 -1.02 9.43
C PRO A 59 -22.07 0.17 9.96
N ALA A 60 -21.91 0.52 11.23
CA ALA A 60 -22.59 1.64 11.88
C ALA A 60 -21.89 2.99 11.66
N ASP A 61 -20.59 2.98 11.34
CA ASP A 61 -19.82 4.20 11.08
C ASP A 61 -20.03 4.69 9.65
N ARG A 62 -20.88 5.71 9.52
CA ARG A 62 -21.18 6.33 8.23
C ARG A 62 -20.02 7.14 7.65
N SER A 63 -19.09 7.60 8.48
CA SER A 63 -18.00 8.46 8.04
C SER A 63 -17.01 7.68 7.17
N THR A 64 -16.65 6.48 7.59
CA THR A 64 -15.70 5.61 6.88
C THR A 64 -16.36 4.85 5.72
N ARG A 65 -17.60 4.37 5.88
CA ARG A 65 -18.34 3.67 4.81
C ARG A 65 -18.67 4.50 3.56
N ALA A 66 -18.79 5.82 3.70
CA ALA A 66 -19.05 6.69 2.56
C ALA A 66 -17.77 7.00 1.76
N LEU A 67 -16.60 6.85 2.37
CA LEU A 67 -15.30 7.20 1.79
C LEU A 67 -14.58 6.01 1.17
N PHE A 68 -14.57 4.88 1.86
CA PHE A 68 -13.76 3.72 1.47
C PHE A 68 -14.54 2.73 0.60
N GLY A 69 -13.84 2.17 -0.38
CA GLY A 69 -14.32 1.11 -1.26
C GLY A 69 -13.24 0.09 -1.55
N ASP A 70 -13.59 -0.89 -2.37
CA ASP A 70 -12.68 -1.95 -2.79
C ASP A 70 -12.26 -1.73 -4.25
N GLY A 71 -11.02 -2.07 -4.57
CA GLY A 71 -10.50 -1.90 -5.92
C GLY A 71 -9.12 -2.53 -6.13
N ALA A 72 -8.79 -2.73 -7.39
CA ALA A 72 -7.46 -3.16 -7.81
C ALA A 72 -7.06 -2.45 -9.11
N GLY A 73 -5.80 -2.04 -9.20
CA GLY A 73 -5.16 -1.50 -10.39
C GLY A 73 -3.76 -2.09 -10.54
N ALA A 74 -3.28 -2.22 -11.78
CA ALA A 74 -1.98 -2.83 -12.04
C ALA A 74 -1.23 -2.13 -13.17
N VAL A 75 0.10 -2.13 -13.06
CA VAL A 75 1.01 -1.68 -14.11
C VAL A 75 2.09 -2.73 -14.33
N VAL A 76 2.60 -2.80 -15.56
CA VAL A 76 3.76 -3.61 -15.90
C VAL A 76 4.95 -2.67 -16.07
N LEU A 77 6.04 -3.00 -15.39
CA LEU A 77 7.33 -2.32 -15.52
C LEU A 77 8.30 -3.24 -16.25
N ARG A 78 9.23 -2.65 -17.00
CA ARG A 78 10.33 -3.34 -17.66
C ARG A 78 11.62 -2.56 -17.50
N ALA A 79 12.75 -3.23 -17.65
CA ALA A 79 14.03 -2.56 -17.87
C ALA A 79 13.94 -1.68 -19.13
N GLY A 80 14.64 -0.55 -19.09
CA GLY A 80 14.58 0.48 -20.13
C GLY A 80 15.58 1.60 -19.87
N ASP A 81 15.65 2.52 -20.83
CA ASP A 81 16.51 3.70 -20.74
C ASP A 81 15.83 4.81 -19.97
N ALA A 82 16.64 5.61 -19.27
CA ALA A 82 16.12 6.74 -18.51
C ALA A 82 15.31 7.68 -19.41
N GLU A 83 15.71 7.92 -20.66
CA GLU A 83 15.04 8.87 -21.55
C GLU A 83 13.72 8.40 -22.18
N GLU A 84 13.30 7.16 -21.94
CA GLU A 84 12.04 6.65 -22.47
C GLU A 84 10.81 7.32 -21.83
N GLU A 85 9.73 7.46 -22.60
CA GLU A 85 8.42 7.81 -22.06
C GLU A 85 7.96 6.73 -21.07
N GLY A 86 7.49 7.15 -19.89
CA GLY A 86 7.10 6.24 -18.81
C GLY A 86 8.24 5.80 -17.90
N ALA A 87 9.49 6.22 -18.16
CA ALA A 87 10.60 5.97 -17.24
C ALA A 87 10.37 6.66 -15.88
N LEU A 88 10.57 5.91 -14.79
CA LEU A 88 10.50 6.44 -13.43
C LEU A 88 11.74 7.32 -13.19
N ARG A 89 11.54 8.62 -12.91
CA ARG A 89 12.63 9.60 -12.85
C ARG A 89 13.13 9.88 -11.44
N ALA A 90 12.23 10.28 -10.55
CA ALA A 90 12.55 10.66 -9.18
C ALA A 90 11.44 10.19 -8.24
N PHE A 91 11.81 9.93 -7.00
CA PHE A 91 10.89 9.57 -5.93
C PHE A 91 11.10 10.51 -4.75
N ASP A 92 10.00 10.91 -4.14
CA ASP A 92 9.96 11.54 -2.83
C ASP A 92 9.14 10.61 -1.92
N LEU A 93 9.77 10.09 -0.86
CA LEU A 93 9.20 9.08 0.01
C LEU A 93 9.48 9.46 1.47
N GLY A 94 8.47 9.36 2.32
CA GLY A 94 8.59 9.71 3.73
C GLY A 94 7.47 9.10 4.57
N SER A 95 7.63 9.19 5.88
CA SER A 95 6.63 8.77 6.87
C SER A 95 6.77 9.60 8.14
N ASP A 96 5.65 9.82 8.83
CA ASP A 96 5.63 10.31 10.20
C ASP A 96 4.98 9.26 11.11
N GLY A 97 5.82 8.57 11.88
CA GLY A 97 5.38 7.53 12.80
C GLY A 97 4.76 8.08 14.09
N HIS A 98 4.89 9.37 14.39
CA HIS A 98 4.30 9.97 15.60
C HIS A 98 2.76 10.04 15.53
N GLN A 99 2.19 9.87 14.34
CA GLN A 99 0.77 10.04 14.05
C GLN A 99 0.11 8.74 13.57
N PHE A 100 0.69 7.60 13.91
CA PHE A 100 0.25 6.29 13.45
C PHE A 100 -1.20 5.94 13.85
N ASP A 101 -1.73 6.59 14.89
CA ASP A 101 -3.06 6.36 15.44
C ASP A 101 -4.16 7.16 14.74
N LEU A 102 -3.81 8.10 13.85
CA LEU A 102 -4.79 8.88 13.09
C LEU A 102 -5.56 8.07 12.04
N LEU A 103 -4.97 7.01 11.50
CA LEU A 103 -5.62 6.06 10.59
C LEU A 103 -5.08 4.66 10.86
N MET A 104 -5.90 3.81 11.49
CA MET A 104 -5.45 2.51 11.96
C MET A 104 -6.54 1.45 11.92
N THR A 105 -6.16 0.25 11.49
CA THR A 105 -6.97 -0.97 11.62
C THR A 105 -6.31 -1.85 12.67
N PRO A 106 -6.92 -2.04 13.86
CA PRO A 106 -6.32 -2.83 14.92
C PRO A 106 -6.08 -4.28 14.46
N ALA A 107 -4.88 -4.79 14.72
CA ALA A 107 -4.62 -6.20 14.60
C ALA A 107 -5.39 -6.94 15.71
N VAL A 108 -6.27 -7.87 15.32
CA VAL A 108 -7.02 -8.69 16.27
C VAL A 108 -6.40 -10.08 16.36
N SER A 109 -6.03 -10.50 17.55
CA SER A 109 -5.52 -11.85 17.78
C SER A 109 -6.60 -12.90 17.55
N ARG A 110 -6.16 -14.16 17.43
CA ARG A 110 -7.09 -15.30 17.31
C ARG A 110 -7.93 -15.47 18.58
N ALA A 111 -7.35 -15.21 19.75
CA ALA A 111 -8.03 -15.30 21.04
C ALA A 111 -9.12 -14.22 21.18
N GLU A 112 -8.81 -12.97 20.83
CA GLU A 112 -9.77 -11.87 20.88
C GLU A 112 -10.94 -12.11 19.90
N ARG A 113 -10.65 -12.61 18.69
CA ARG A 113 -11.70 -13.02 17.74
C ARG A 113 -12.62 -14.09 18.29
N SER A 114 -12.08 -15.07 19.03
CA SER A 114 -12.90 -16.13 19.64
C SER A 114 -13.75 -15.67 20.82
N SER A 115 -13.33 -14.60 21.50
CA SER A 115 -14.04 -14.03 22.65
C SER A 115 -15.23 -13.12 22.28
N GLY A 116 -15.40 -12.79 21.00
CA GLY A 116 -16.45 -11.87 20.53
C GLY A 116 -16.22 -10.39 20.89
N GLN A 117 -15.10 -10.05 21.54
CA GLN A 117 -14.75 -8.68 21.96
C GLN A 117 -13.81 -7.95 20.98
N ALA A 118 -13.42 -8.61 19.88
CA ALA A 118 -12.52 -8.03 18.88
C ALA A 118 -13.29 -7.19 17.85
N SER A 119 -13.01 -5.88 17.80
CA SER A 119 -13.30 -5.08 16.61
C SER A 119 -12.03 -4.86 15.80
N ASN A 120 -12.03 -5.34 14.56
CA ASN A 120 -11.01 -5.05 13.55
C ASN A 120 -11.45 -3.90 12.63
N SER A 121 -12.36 -3.04 13.11
CA SER A 121 -12.79 -1.89 12.33
C SER A 121 -11.69 -0.84 12.23
N CYS A 122 -11.48 -0.32 11.03
CA CYS A 122 -10.63 0.81 10.75
C CYS A 122 -11.18 2.05 11.47
N ARG A 123 -10.28 2.81 12.08
CA ARG A 123 -10.56 4.09 12.71
C ARG A 123 -9.76 5.16 11.99
N MET A 124 -10.40 6.30 11.77
CA MET A 124 -9.80 7.44 11.06
C MET A 124 -10.22 8.74 11.72
N ASP A 125 -9.26 9.60 12.06
CA ASP A 125 -9.51 11.03 12.26
C ASP A 125 -9.38 11.76 10.91
N GLY A 126 -10.51 11.95 10.24
CA GLY A 126 -10.52 12.51 8.89
C GLY A 126 -9.96 13.95 8.80
N GLN A 127 -10.16 14.77 9.83
CA GLN A 127 -9.68 16.15 9.81
C GLN A 127 -8.16 16.21 9.99
N ALA A 128 -7.63 15.43 10.93
CA ALA A 128 -6.19 15.35 11.15
C ALA A 128 -5.45 14.77 9.92
N VAL A 129 -5.99 13.70 9.31
CA VAL A 129 -5.40 13.10 8.09
C VAL A 129 -5.41 14.06 6.91
N CYS A 130 -6.52 14.75 6.66
CA CYS A 130 -6.57 15.77 5.58
C CYS A 130 -5.56 16.89 5.79
N GLY A 131 -5.40 17.37 7.04
CA GLY A 131 -4.44 18.42 7.38
C GLY A 131 -2.98 18.03 7.09
N LEU A 132 -2.64 16.74 7.20
CA LEU A 132 -1.30 16.23 6.97
C LEU A 132 -0.90 16.10 5.51
N SER A 133 -1.88 15.86 4.62
CA SER A 133 -1.63 15.80 3.17
C SER A 133 -1.03 17.09 2.58
N LEU A 134 -1.10 18.20 3.32
CA LEU A 134 -0.65 19.52 2.89
C LEU A 134 0.70 19.93 3.50
N ILE A 135 1.28 19.12 4.38
CA ILE A 135 2.54 19.44 5.06
C ILE A 135 3.69 18.73 4.33
N PRO A 136 4.68 19.47 3.77
CA PRO A 136 5.86 18.85 3.23
C PRO A 136 6.62 18.12 4.35
N ILE A 137 6.88 16.83 4.17
CA ILE A 137 7.74 16.08 5.08
C ILE A 137 9.17 16.58 4.83
N SER A 138 9.62 17.51 5.66
CA SER A 138 11.02 17.94 5.64
C SER A 138 11.87 16.82 6.25
N VAL A 139 12.40 15.94 5.39
CA VAL A 139 13.50 15.07 5.78
C VAL A 139 14.77 15.93 5.75
N PRO A 140 15.45 16.15 6.90
CA PRO A 140 16.68 16.94 6.90
C PRO A 140 17.73 16.28 5.98
N PRO A 141 18.51 17.07 5.22
CA PRO A 141 19.57 16.52 4.39
C PRO A 141 20.61 15.81 5.27
N ARG A 142 21.16 14.71 4.78
CA ARG A 142 22.26 13.97 5.43
C ARG A 142 23.56 14.76 5.39
#